data_AF-A0A1R1EEN1-F1
#
_entry.id   AF-A0A1R1EEN1-F1
#
_cell.length_a   1.000
_cell.length_b   1.000
_cell.length_c   1.000
_cell.angle_alpha   90.00
_cell.angle_beta   90.00
_cell.angle_gamma   90.00
#
_symmetry.space_group_name_H-M   'P 1'
#
loop_
_entity.id
_entity.type
_entity.pdbx_description
1 polymer ?
#
loop_
_entity_poly.entity_id
_entity_poly.type
_entity_poly.pdbx_seq_one_letter_code
_entity_poly.pdbx_strand_id
1 'polypeptide(L)'
;MLRGLYTAAAGMMTQQSRHDTDVQNIANINTPGYKQVNSVSRSFPEVLISMIGGGAENPNPRLGKLNTGVFAEESLSMYQQGVITESEKPTDFALVSDIEVTDPATGQNIPFDQSGKYIDPDGKVTYKPEAYFTVRNADGEIGYTKDGSFQVTPDGLLLTSAGYQVLDANNRPIRLTGSVDSLKVNEQGFILNPATGAPGTRLGIAVVGQPGQMVRTGDGLFKVDDTAAAGVRALGNADRVEVRQHYLEQSNVDSSAAVVDMNTALRAYEANQKVVQFYDKSLDKAVNEVGKV
;
A
#
# COMPACT_ATOMS: atom_id res chain seq x y z
N MET A 1 -2.75 6.84 38.05
CA MET A 1 -2.66 8.09 37.25
C MET A 1 -1.65 7.97 36.10
N LEU A 2 -0.39 7.58 36.35
CA LEU A 2 0.64 7.39 35.31
C LEU A 2 0.19 6.54 34.11
N ARG A 3 -0.48 5.39 34.34
CA ARG A 3 -0.97 4.53 33.26
C ARG A 3 -2.04 5.19 32.37
N GLY A 4 -2.93 6.01 32.94
CA GLY A 4 -3.93 6.75 32.18
C GLY A 4 -3.31 7.83 31.28
N LEU A 5 -2.23 8.45 31.76
CA LEU A 5 -1.43 9.40 30.97
C LEU A 5 -0.72 8.69 29.82
N TYR A 6 -0.11 7.52 30.05
CA TYR A 6 0.52 6.71 28.99
C TYR A 6 -0.49 6.22 27.96
N THR A 7 -1.68 5.78 28.37
CA THR A 7 -2.74 5.37 27.44
C THR A 7 -3.24 6.56 26.61
N ALA A 8 -3.42 7.73 27.23
CA ALA A 8 -3.79 8.95 26.50
C ALA A 8 -2.67 9.39 25.54
N ALA A 9 -1.41 9.31 25.94
CA ALA A 9 -0.25 9.63 25.09
C ALA A 9 -0.10 8.65 23.92
N ALA A 10 -0.21 7.34 24.16
CA ALA A 10 -0.19 6.32 23.11
C ALA A 10 -1.37 6.48 22.14
N GLY A 11 -2.55 6.81 22.67
CA GLY A 11 -3.73 7.18 21.89
C GLY A 11 -3.47 8.41 21.02
N MET A 12 -2.90 9.49 21.57
CA MET A 12 -2.53 10.69 20.80
C MET A 12 -1.55 10.38 19.69
N MET A 13 -0.47 9.64 19.97
CA MET A 13 0.51 9.24 18.94
C MET A 13 -0.15 8.40 17.84
N THR A 14 -1.00 7.45 18.21
CA THR A 14 -1.74 6.62 17.24
C THR A 14 -2.66 7.46 16.36
N GLN A 15 -3.41 8.42 16.94
CA GLN A 15 -4.29 9.30 16.17
C GLN A 15 -3.50 10.28 15.31
N GLN A 16 -2.32 10.73 15.76
CA GLN A 16 -1.42 11.55 14.94
C GLN A 16 -0.95 10.77 13.72
N SER A 17 -0.47 9.53 13.88
CA SER A 17 -0.05 8.69 12.75
C SER A 17 -1.21 8.40 11.78
N ARG A 18 -2.43 8.20 12.29
CA ARG A 18 -3.64 8.08 11.46
C ARG A 18 -3.89 9.34 10.64
N HIS A 19 -3.93 10.49 11.31
CA HIS A 19 -4.10 11.78 10.67
C HIS A 19 -3.04 12.02 9.58
N ASP A 20 -1.77 11.73 9.86
CA ASP A 20 -0.67 11.89 8.90
C ASP A 20 -0.84 10.96 7.69
N THR A 21 -1.33 9.73 7.92
CA THR A 21 -1.65 8.78 6.85
C THR A 21 -2.78 9.31 5.96
N ASP A 22 -3.86 9.84 6.55
CA ASP A 22 -4.99 10.38 5.80
C ASP A 22 -4.58 11.62 4.99
N VAL A 23 -3.77 12.50 5.58
CA VAL A 23 -3.17 13.65 4.88
C VAL A 23 -2.33 13.18 3.69
N GLN A 24 -1.53 12.13 3.87
CA GLN A 24 -0.72 11.58 2.79
C GLN A 24 -1.57 10.94 1.69
N ASN A 25 -2.67 10.27 2.03
CA ASN A 25 -3.63 9.74 1.06
C ASN A 25 -4.28 10.87 0.25
N ILE A 26 -4.74 11.94 0.90
CA ILE A 26 -5.33 13.11 0.24
C ILE A 26 -4.32 13.80 -0.68
N ALA A 27 -3.08 13.99 -0.21
CA ALA A 27 -2.03 14.63 -1.00
C ALA A 27 -1.71 13.84 -2.29
N ASN A 28 -1.86 12.52 -2.27
CA ASN A 28 -1.57 11.62 -3.38
C ASN A 28 -2.81 11.16 -4.16
N ILE A 29 -3.96 11.82 -4.00
CA ILE A 29 -5.18 11.42 -4.73
C ILE A 29 -5.04 11.58 -6.26
N ASN A 30 -4.28 12.57 -6.70
CA ASN A 30 -4.03 12.82 -8.12
C ASN A 30 -2.78 12.10 -8.64
N THR A 31 -2.07 11.38 -7.78
CA THR A 31 -0.87 10.62 -8.16
C THR A 31 -1.30 9.33 -8.84
N PRO A 32 -0.96 9.10 -10.13
CA PRO A 32 -1.33 7.88 -10.82
C PRO A 32 -0.74 6.63 -10.14
N GLY A 33 -1.51 5.56 -10.08
CA GLY A 33 -1.09 4.29 -9.48
C GLY A 33 -0.87 4.32 -7.97
N TYR A 34 -1.25 5.40 -7.27
CA TYR A 34 -1.17 5.43 -5.80
C TYR A 34 -2.19 4.47 -5.18
N LYS A 35 -1.72 3.74 -4.16
CA LYS A 35 -2.53 2.81 -3.38
C LYS A 35 -2.73 3.39 -1.98
N GLN A 36 -3.99 3.61 -1.61
CA GLN A 36 -4.44 4.09 -0.31
C GLN A 36 -3.80 3.26 0.79
N VAL A 37 -3.30 3.94 1.81
CA VAL A 37 -2.71 3.28 2.97
C VAL A 37 -3.65 3.41 4.16
N ASN A 38 -3.97 2.29 4.79
CA ASN A 38 -4.84 2.27 5.97
C ASN A 38 -4.00 2.02 7.23
N SER A 39 -4.20 2.88 8.23
CA SER A 39 -3.56 2.72 9.54
C SER A 39 -4.34 1.74 10.41
N VAL A 40 -3.81 0.52 10.54
CA VAL A 40 -4.41 -0.50 11.40
C VAL A 40 -3.88 -0.30 12.83
N SER A 41 -4.78 0.03 13.74
CA SER A 41 -4.48 0.07 15.17
C SER A 41 -4.70 -1.31 15.76
N ARG A 42 -3.70 -1.87 16.43
CA ARG A 42 -3.91 -3.04 17.29
C ARG A 42 -3.92 -2.57 18.74
N SER A 43 -4.97 -2.91 19.48
CA SER A 43 -4.88 -2.89 20.93
C SER A 43 -3.99 -4.04 21.33
N PHE A 44 -2.98 -3.80 22.16
CA PHE A 44 -2.10 -4.85 22.65
C PHE A 44 -2.96 -5.99 23.23
N PRO A 45 -3.01 -7.18 22.60
CA PRO A 45 -3.69 -8.30 23.22
C PRO A 45 -2.82 -8.72 24.41
N GLU A 46 -3.41 -8.97 25.58
CA GLU A 46 -2.74 -9.41 26.81
C GLU A 46 -1.90 -10.70 26.66
N VAL A 47 -1.91 -11.29 25.46
CA VAL A 47 -1.36 -12.57 25.06
C VAL A 47 0.17 -12.62 25.19
N LEU A 48 0.91 -11.51 25.06
CA LEU A 48 2.37 -11.54 25.29
C LEU A 48 2.73 -11.79 26.78
N ILE A 49 1.87 -11.37 27.72
CA ILE A 49 2.03 -11.59 29.17
C ILE A 49 1.50 -12.97 29.59
N SER A 50 0.48 -13.51 28.91
CA SER A 50 0.05 -14.90 29.15
C SER A 50 1.00 -15.93 28.52
N MET A 51 1.69 -15.60 27.41
CA MET A 51 2.64 -16.48 26.73
C MET A 51 4.02 -16.55 27.40
N ILE A 52 4.39 -15.60 28.27
CA ILE A 52 5.65 -15.62 29.04
C ILE A 52 5.51 -16.28 30.43
N GLY A 53 4.30 -16.67 30.84
CA GLY A 53 4.10 -17.56 32.00
C GLY A 53 3.01 -17.11 32.95
N GLY A 54 1.82 -17.69 32.79
CA GLY A 54 0.71 -17.54 33.73
C GLY A 54 -0.25 -18.71 33.61
N GLY A 55 0.22 -19.89 34.02
CA GLY A 55 -0.51 -21.15 33.98
C GLY A 55 -1.88 -21.10 34.66
N ALA A 56 -2.79 -21.89 34.08
CA ALA A 56 -4.13 -22.15 34.56
C ALA A 56 -4.11 -22.81 35.95
N GLU A 57 -4.36 -22.02 36.99
CA GLU A 57 -5.02 -22.43 38.24
C GLU A 57 -5.22 -21.18 39.12
N ASN A 58 -6.34 -20.48 38.96
CA ASN A 58 -6.76 -19.48 39.93
C ASN A 58 -8.30 -19.38 39.96
N PRO A 59 -8.97 -19.76 41.06
CA PRO A 59 -10.43 -19.90 41.13
C PRO A 59 -11.19 -18.58 41.37
N ASN A 60 -10.54 -17.42 41.28
CA ASN A 60 -11.18 -16.11 41.31
C ASN A 60 -10.99 -15.42 39.95
N PRO A 61 -12.01 -15.37 39.07
CA PRO A 61 -11.91 -14.59 37.85
C PRO A 61 -11.89 -13.12 38.27
N ARG A 62 -10.69 -12.53 38.32
CA ARG A 62 -10.54 -11.09 38.48
C ARG A 62 -11.29 -10.44 37.32
N LEU A 63 -12.35 -9.67 37.61
CA LEU A 63 -13.05 -8.84 36.63
C LEU A 63 -12.02 -8.05 35.82
N GLY A 64 -12.28 -7.95 34.52
CA GLY A 64 -11.35 -7.57 33.45
C GLY A 64 -10.28 -6.53 33.80
N LYS A 65 -9.09 -6.73 33.24
CA LYS A 65 -8.00 -5.77 33.30
C LYS A 65 -8.20 -4.68 32.24
N LEU A 66 -7.88 -3.45 32.61
CA LEU A 66 -7.90 -2.29 31.71
C LEU A 66 -6.69 -2.35 30.76
N ASN A 67 -6.93 -2.33 29.45
CA ASN A 67 -5.90 -2.33 28.41
C ASN A 67 -4.93 -1.15 28.58
N THR A 68 -3.61 -1.40 28.42
CA THR A 68 -2.55 -0.41 28.69
C THR A 68 -2.24 0.56 27.55
N GLY A 69 -2.90 0.43 26.40
CA GLY A 69 -2.71 1.34 25.26
C GLY A 69 -3.15 0.74 23.93
N VAL A 70 -3.25 1.60 22.92
CA VAL A 70 -3.36 1.24 21.50
C VAL A 70 -2.09 1.72 20.81
N PHE A 71 -1.56 0.92 19.89
CA PHE A 71 -0.48 1.33 19.00
C PHE A 71 -0.97 1.22 17.55
N ALA A 72 -0.65 2.21 16.73
CA ALA A 72 -0.66 2.05 15.28
C ALA A 72 0.52 1.13 14.93
N GLU A 73 0.23 -0.12 14.57
CA GLU A 73 1.28 -1.11 14.35
C GLU A 73 1.78 -1.07 12.90
N GLU A 74 0.89 -0.79 11.93
CA GLU A 74 1.28 -0.86 10.53
C GLU A 74 0.31 -0.09 9.63
N SER A 75 0.87 0.62 8.64
CA SER A 75 0.12 1.26 7.57
C SER A 75 0.16 0.32 6.37
N LEU A 76 -0.96 -0.36 6.08
CA LEU A 76 -1.03 -1.35 5.01
C LEU A 76 -1.63 -0.72 3.75
N SER A 77 -0.97 -0.88 2.62
CA SER A 77 -1.53 -0.44 1.33
C SER A 77 -2.70 -1.32 0.90
N MET A 78 -3.75 -0.71 0.38
CA MET A 78 -4.87 -1.40 -0.26
C MET A 78 -4.55 -1.66 -1.73
N TYR A 79 -4.33 -2.94 -2.06
CA TYR A 79 -4.00 -3.40 -3.41
C TYR A 79 -5.27 -3.70 -4.21
N GLN A 80 -6.10 -2.68 -4.35
CA GLN A 80 -7.26 -2.69 -5.25
C GLN A 80 -6.99 -1.75 -6.41
N GLN A 81 -7.34 -2.16 -7.61
CA GLN A 81 -7.24 -1.32 -8.81
C GLN A 81 -8.13 -0.08 -8.70
N GLY A 82 -7.53 1.09 -8.95
CA GLY A 82 -8.25 2.36 -9.05
C GLY A 82 -9.03 2.49 -10.36
N VAL A 83 -9.76 3.60 -10.50
CA VAL A 83 -10.45 3.92 -11.76
C VAL A 83 -9.42 4.19 -12.84
N ILE A 84 -9.65 3.65 -14.03
CA ILE A 84 -8.80 3.90 -15.19
C ILE A 84 -9.39 5.08 -15.96
N THR A 85 -8.59 6.12 -16.14
CA THR A 85 -8.98 7.34 -16.86
C THR A 85 -8.17 7.46 -18.13
N GLU A 86 -8.82 7.87 -19.22
CA GLU A 86 -8.15 8.14 -20.48
C GLU A 86 -7.26 9.37 -20.35
N SER A 87 -6.01 9.24 -20.79
CA SER A 87 -5.07 10.34 -20.93
C SER A 87 -4.76 10.57 -22.39
N GLU A 88 -4.64 11.83 -22.80
CA GLU A 88 -4.36 12.17 -24.21
C GLU A 88 -2.90 11.93 -24.61
N LYS A 89 -2.06 11.37 -23.71
CA LYS A 89 -0.62 11.21 -23.94
C LYS A 89 -0.30 9.79 -24.44
N PRO A 90 0.52 9.64 -25.49
CA PRO A 90 0.88 8.34 -26.03
C PRO A 90 1.85 7.55 -25.13
N THR A 91 2.49 8.20 -24.15
CA THR A 91 3.47 7.58 -23.25
C THR A 91 2.87 7.13 -21.91
N ASP A 92 1.56 7.29 -21.77
CA ASP A 92 0.82 6.88 -20.58
C ASP A 92 0.22 5.48 -20.79
N PHE A 93 0.41 4.62 -19.79
CA PHE A 93 -0.04 3.23 -19.82
C PHE A 93 -0.79 2.86 -18.54
N ALA A 94 -1.90 2.13 -18.70
CA ALA A 94 -2.61 1.50 -17.59
C ALA A 94 -2.48 -0.02 -17.71
N LEU A 95 -2.27 -0.68 -16.56
CA LEU A 95 -2.30 -2.13 -16.46
C LEU A 95 -3.68 -2.57 -15.99
N VAL A 96 -4.40 -3.33 -16.80
CA VAL A 96 -5.62 -4.01 -16.37
C VAL A 96 -5.25 -5.46 -16.07
N SER A 97 -5.22 -5.81 -14.79
CA SER A 97 -4.89 -7.17 -14.36
C SER A 97 -6.13 -7.86 -13.79
N ASP A 98 -6.64 -8.84 -14.51
CA ASP A 98 -7.65 -9.76 -13.98
C ASP A 98 -7.06 -11.16 -13.82
N ILE A 99 -6.09 -11.25 -12.92
CA ILE A 99 -5.37 -12.49 -12.65
C ILE A 99 -6.26 -13.37 -11.76
N GLU A 100 -6.82 -14.41 -12.37
CA GLU A 100 -7.54 -15.47 -11.67
C GLU A 100 -6.52 -16.38 -10.98
N VAL A 101 -6.68 -16.57 -9.66
CA VAL A 101 -5.88 -17.57 -8.93
C VAL A 101 -6.73 -18.81 -8.78
N THR A 102 -6.19 -19.93 -9.26
CA THR A 102 -6.75 -21.26 -9.02
C THR A 102 -6.16 -21.82 -7.73
N ASP A 103 -7.01 -22.40 -6.89
CA ASP A 103 -6.54 -23.12 -5.71
C ASP A 103 -5.88 -24.44 -6.15
N PRO A 104 -4.60 -24.68 -5.80
CA PRO A 104 -3.90 -25.91 -6.16
C PRO A 104 -4.52 -27.19 -5.57
N ALA A 105 -5.38 -27.11 -4.54
CA ALA A 105 -6.04 -28.27 -3.95
C ALA A 105 -7.35 -28.67 -4.65
N THR A 106 -8.12 -27.69 -5.14
CA THR A 106 -9.46 -27.91 -5.69
C THR A 106 -9.57 -27.68 -7.20
N GLY A 107 -8.57 -27.02 -7.80
CA GLY A 107 -8.58 -26.65 -9.21
C GLY A 107 -9.67 -25.64 -9.58
N GLN A 108 -10.36 -25.06 -8.58
CA GLN A 108 -11.38 -24.04 -8.76
C GLN A 108 -10.77 -22.66 -8.58
N ASN A 109 -11.36 -21.67 -9.25
CA ASN A 109 -11.00 -20.27 -9.09
C ASN A 109 -11.34 -19.80 -7.68
N ILE A 110 -10.37 -19.16 -7.02
CA ILE A 110 -10.55 -18.57 -5.71
C ILE A 110 -11.43 -17.31 -5.84
N PRO A 111 -12.61 -17.27 -5.20
CA PRO A 111 -13.41 -16.05 -5.17
C PRO A 111 -12.79 -15.07 -4.17
N PHE A 112 -12.11 -14.05 -4.67
CA PHE A 112 -11.63 -12.94 -3.85
C PHE A 112 -12.81 -12.09 -3.37
N ASP A 113 -12.77 -11.66 -2.12
CA ASP A 113 -13.71 -10.68 -1.59
C ASP A 113 -13.48 -9.28 -2.22
N GLN A 114 -14.34 -8.31 -1.88
CA GLN A 114 -14.23 -6.94 -2.39
C GLN A 114 -12.91 -6.23 -2.01
N SER A 115 -12.17 -6.77 -1.02
CA SER A 115 -10.85 -6.27 -0.61
C SER A 115 -9.68 -6.99 -1.31
N GLY A 116 -9.98 -7.90 -2.25
CA GLY A 116 -8.96 -8.68 -2.95
C GLY A 116 -8.36 -9.78 -2.07
N LYS A 117 -9.02 -10.15 -0.97
CA LYS A 117 -8.55 -11.14 0.00
C LYS A 117 -9.41 -12.40 -0.10
N TYR A 118 -8.80 -13.55 0.07
CA TYR A 118 -9.47 -14.82 0.28
C TYR A 118 -8.88 -15.49 1.51
N ILE A 119 -9.73 -16.05 2.35
CA ILE A 119 -9.33 -16.79 3.55
C ILE A 119 -9.78 -18.21 3.32
N ASP A 120 -8.82 -19.13 3.20
CA ASP A 120 -9.11 -20.55 3.11
C ASP A 120 -9.78 -21.07 4.39
N PRO A 121 -10.48 -22.22 4.35
CA PRO A 121 -11.00 -22.89 5.54
C PRO A 121 -9.94 -23.13 6.64
N ASP A 122 -8.66 -23.22 6.27
CA ASP A 122 -7.51 -23.36 7.16
C ASP A 122 -6.98 -22.02 7.74
N GLY A 123 -7.66 -20.90 7.45
CA GLY A 123 -7.28 -19.57 7.92
C GLY A 123 -6.11 -18.92 7.16
N LYS A 124 -5.62 -19.54 6.08
CA LYS A 124 -4.58 -18.97 5.23
C LYS A 124 -5.14 -17.85 4.38
N VAL A 125 -4.46 -16.71 4.41
CA VAL A 125 -4.84 -15.54 3.62
C VAL A 125 -4.12 -15.55 2.27
N THR A 126 -4.89 -15.51 1.19
CA THR A 126 -4.41 -15.34 -0.18
C THR A 126 -4.91 -14.00 -0.72
N TYR A 127 -4.01 -13.22 -1.32
CA TYR A 127 -4.34 -11.92 -1.94
C TYR A 127 -4.45 -12.07 -3.46
N LYS A 128 -5.27 -11.23 -4.09
CA LYS A 128 -5.34 -11.15 -5.55
C LYS A 128 -3.98 -10.66 -6.08
N PRO A 129 -3.34 -11.39 -7.02
CA PRO A 129 -2.10 -10.94 -7.62
C PRO A 129 -2.31 -9.67 -8.42
N GLU A 130 -1.37 -8.74 -8.32
CA GLU A 130 -1.39 -7.51 -9.09
C GLU A 130 -0.18 -7.44 -10.03
N ALA A 131 -0.38 -6.81 -11.20
CA ALA A 131 0.69 -6.56 -12.16
C ALA A 131 1.30 -5.16 -11.95
N TYR A 132 2.62 -5.06 -11.97
CA TYR A 132 3.39 -3.82 -11.81
C TYR A 132 4.36 -3.64 -12.96
N PHE A 133 4.66 -2.39 -13.30
CA PHE A 133 5.78 -2.05 -14.16
C PHE A 133 7.09 -2.22 -13.40
N THR A 134 8.09 -2.81 -14.05
CA THR A 134 9.44 -2.93 -13.51
C THR A 134 10.26 -1.70 -13.89
N VAL A 135 10.84 -1.05 -12.90
CA VAL A 135 11.70 0.11 -13.07
C VAL A 135 13.04 -0.11 -12.39
N ARG A 136 14.05 0.63 -12.81
CA ARG A 136 15.38 0.64 -12.21
C ARG A 136 15.69 1.99 -11.61
N ASN A 137 16.10 1.97 -10.34
CA ASN A 137 16.58 3.15 -9.63
C ASN A 137 17.98 3.57 -10.10
N ALA A 138 18.40 4.79 -9.72
CA ALA A 138 19.75 5.28 -9.99
C ALA A 138 20.84 4.34 -9.43
N ASP A 139 20.56 3.64 -8.33
CA ASP A 139 21.47 2.67 -7.69
C ASP A 139 21.57 1.34 -8.44
N GLY A 140 20.79 1.13 -9.51
CA GLY A 140 20.76 -0.10 -10.28
C GLY A 140 19.79 -1.17 -9.77
N GLU A 141 19.17 -0.95 -8.61
CA GLU A 141 18.16 -1.84 -8.03
C GLU A 141 16.85 -1.82 -8.82
N ILE A 142 16.18 -2.98 -8.87
CA ILE A 142 14.86 -3.13 -9.51
C ILE A 142 13.79 -2.78 -8.48
N GLY A 143 12.88 -1.89 -8.86
CA GLY A 143 11.66 -1.61 -8.14
C GLY A 143 10.43 -1.81 -9.02
N TYR A 144 9.26 -1.73 -8.39
CA TYR A 144 7.97 -1.99 -8.99
C TYR A 144 7.08 -0.76 -8.82
N THR A 145 6.38 -0.36 -9.86
CA THR A 145 5.46 0.79 -9.80
C THR A 145 4.16 0.48 -10.55
N LYS A 146 3.07 1.09 -10.08
CA LYS A 146 1.78 1.15 -10.79
C LYS A 146 1.62 2.44 -11.59
N ASP A 147 2.47 3.43 -11.34
CA ASP A 147 2.49 4.66 -12.11
C ASP A 147 2.96 4.34 -13.53
N GLY A 148 2.04 4.47 -14.49
CA GLY A 148 2.32 4.31 -15.90
C GLY A 148 2.49 5.62 -16.66
N SER A 149 2.66 6.75 -15.94
CA SER A 149 3.02 8.02 -16.55
C SER A 149 4.52 8.04 -16.88
N PHE A 150 4.84 7.77 -18.14
CA PHE A 150 6.23 7.74 -18.60
C PHE A 150 6.56 8.95 -19.47
N GLN A 151 7.81 9.36 -19.41
CA GLN A 151 8.40 10.42 -20.21
C GLN A 151 9.56 9.83 -21.01
N VAL A 152 9.73 10.31 -22.23
CA VAL A 152 10.83 9.88 -23.10
C VAL A 152 11.89 10.97 -23.09
N THR A 153 13.12 10.61 -22.74
CA THR A 153 14.25 11.54 -22.80
C THR A 153 14.72 11.77 -24.24
N PRO A 154 15.49 12.84 -24.50
CA PRO A 154 16.12 13.05 -25.81
C PRO A 154 16.98 11.87 -26.29
N ASP A 155 17.53 11.07 -25.35
CA ASP A 155 18.30 9.85 -25.63
C ASP A 155 17.42 8.63 -25.97
N GLY A 156 16.10 8.81 -25.99
CA GLY A 156 15.12 7.76 -26.28
C GLY A 156 14.85 6.79 -25.13
N LEU A 157 15.25 7.11 -23.90
CA LEU A 157 14.98 6.27 -22.73
C LEU A 157 13.59 6.57 -22.16
N LEU A 158 12.83 5.54 -21.79
CA LEU A 158 11.62 5.72 -20.98
C LEU A 158 12.00 5.90 -19.52
N LEU A 159 11.62 7.04 -18.96
CA LEU A 159 11.71 7.35 -17.55
C LEU A 159 10.33 7.52 -16.93
N THR A 160 10.18 7.21 -15.66
CA THR A 160 9.02 7.63 -14.87
C THR A 160 9.05 9.13 -14.57
N SER A 161 7.95 9.68 -14.07
CA SER A 161 7.85 11.04 -13.51
C SER A 161 8.96 11.36 -12.49
N ALA A 162 9.42 10.34 -11.74
CA ALA A 162 10.50 10.43 -10.76
C ALA A 162 11.92 10.19 -11.33
N GLY A 163 12.05 9.91 -12.63
CA GLY A 163 13.34 9.68 -13.29
C GLY A 163 13.86 8.24 -13.24
N TYR A 164 13.02 7.26 -12.87
CA TYR A 164 13.41 5.84 -12.87
C TYR A 164 13.34 5.24 -14.27
N GLN A 165 14.29 4.39 -14.63
CA GLN A 165 14.35 3.79 -15.96
C GLN A 165 13.36 2.64 -16.07
N VAL A 166 12.43 2.69 -17.04
CA VAL A 166 11.49 1.60 -17.29
C VAL A 166 12.21 0.44 -17.98
N LEU A 167 12.06 -0.76 -17.43
CA LEU A 167 12.71 -1.96 -17.92
C LEU A 167 11.81 -2.76 -18.87
N ASP A 168 12.43 -3.55 -19.73
CA ASP A 168 11.79 -4.56 -20.58
C ASP A 168 11.61 -5.90 -19.83
N ALA A 169 10.98 -6.87 -20.51
CA ALA A 169 10.82 -8.23 -19.99
C ALA A 169 12.14 -8.96 -19.67
N ASN A 170 13.29 -8.48 -20.14
CA ASN A 170 14.63 -9.00 -19.88
C ASN A 170 15.42 -8.14 -18.87
N ASN A 171 14.76 -7.25 -18.13
CA ASN A 171 15.37 -6.30 -17.19
C ASN A 171 16.38 -5.33 -17.82
N ARG A 172 16.20 -4.96 -19.08
CA ARG A 172 17.01 -3.96 -19.80
C ARG A 172 16.23 -2.66 -19.95
N PRO A 173 16.84 -1.47 -19.79
CA PRO A 173 16.16 -0.21 -20.02
C PRO A 173 15.60 -0.13 -21.44
N ILE A 174 14.34 0.25 -21.56
CA ILE A 174 13.69 0.40 -22.87
C ILE A 174 14.23 1.64 -23.57
N ARG A 175 14.74 1.44 -24.78
CA ARG A 175 15.17 2.51 -25.68
C ARG A 175 14.27 2.54 -26.90
N LEU A 176 13.59 3.66 -27.09
CA LEU A 176 12.82 3.93 -28.30
C LEU A 176 13.75 4.35 -29.42
N THR A 177 13.63 3.65 -30.55
CA THR A 177 14.36 3.99 -31.78
C THR A 177 13.36 4.68 -32.72
N GLY A 178 12.96 5.92 -32.42
CA GLY A 178 11.97 6.67 -33.22
C GLY A 178 11.33 7.85 -32.47
N SER A 179 10.47 8.61 -33.16
CA SER A 179 9.70 9.72 -32.58
C SER A 179 8.61 9.22 -31.62
N VAL A 180 8.43 9.94 -30.51
CA VAL A 180 7.48 9.63 -29.42
C VAL A 180 6.04 9.49 -29.92
N ASP A 181 5.62 10.30 -30.90
CA ASP A 181 4.25 10.31 -31.45
C ASP A 181 3.89 9.03 -32.23
N SER A 182 4.89 8.23 -32.59
CA SER A 182 4.70 6.97 -33.32
C SER A 182 4.71 5.75 -32.40
N LEU A 183 4.84 5.96 -31.09
CA LEU A 183 4.82 4.90 -30.10
C LEU A 183 3.43 4.25 -30.10
N LYS A 184 3.38 2.97 -30.48
CA LYS A 184 2.19 2.14 -30.32
C LYS A 184 2.55 0.92 -29.51
N VAL A 185 1.73 0.60 -28.52
CA VAL A 185 1.88 -0.62 -27.72
C VAL A 185 0.65 -1.48 -27.91
N ASN A 186 0.85 -2.77 -28.13
CA ASN A 186 -0.27 -3.71 -28.22
C ASN A 186 -0.76 -4.11 -26.81
N GLU A 187 -1.93 -4.74 -26.74
CA GLU A 187 -2.55 -5.20 -25.46
C GLU A 187 -1.64 -6.14 -24.65
N GLN A 188 -0.69 -6.81 -25.29
CA GLN A 188 0.25 -7.74 -24.67
C GLN A 188 1.51 -7.05 -24.11
N GLY A 189 1.63 -5.73 -24.28
CA GLY A 189 2.73 -4.90 -23.82
C GLY A 189 3.93 -4.82 -24.77
N PHE A 190 3.81 -5.28 -26.02
CA PHE A 190 4.86 -5.11 -27.03
C PHE A 190 4.82 -3.72 -27.65
N ILE A 191 5.96 -3.05 -27.61
CA ILE A 191 6.17 -1.79 -28.30
C ILE A 191 6.37 -2.11 -29.79
N LEU A 192 5.44 -1.64 -30.62
CA LEU A 192 5.47 -1.82 -32.07
C LEU A 192 6.50 -0.86 -32.68
N ASN A 193 7.34 -1.36 -33.58
CA ASN A 193 8.24 -0.50 -34.31
C ASN A 193 7.46 0.30 -35.36
N PRO A 194 7.53 1.64 -35.36
CA PRO A 194 6.77 2.48 -36.28
C PRO A 194 7.16 2.30 -37.76
N ALA A 195 8.36 1.80 -38.05
CA ALA A 195 8.83 1.60 -39.43
C ALA A 195 8.39 0.25 -40.04
N THR A 196 8.16 -0.79 -39.23
CA THR A 196 7.89 -2.15 -39.73
C THR A 196 6.56 -2.73 -39.24
N GLY A 197 5.92 -2.13 -38.24
CA GLY A 197 4.72 -2.68 -37.60
C GLY A 197 4.96 -3.99 -36.85
N ALA A 198 6.21 -4.44 -36.73
CA ALA A 198 6.58 -5.66 -36.04
C ALA A 198 6.61 -5.46 -34.51
N PRO A 199 6.25 -6.47 -33.71
CA PRO A 199 6.42 -6.43 -32.26
C PRO A 199 7.90 -6.32 -31.92
N GLY A 200 8.28 -5.21 -31.28
CA GLY A 200 9.63 -4.97 -30.79
C GLY A 200 9.79 -5.44 -29.35
N THR A 201 10.33 -4.57 -28.51
CA THR A 201 10.58 -4.85 -27.09
C THR A 201 9.27 -4.88 -26.29
N ARG A 202 9.13 -5.85 -25.39
CA ARG A 202 7.99 -5.94 -24.46
C ARG A 202 8.27 -5.16 -23.18
N LEU A 203 7.30 -4.38 -22.71
CA LEU A 203 7.32 -3.74 -21.39
C LEU A 203 7.56 -4.78 -20.30
N GLY A 204 8.44 -4.46 -19.37
CA GLY A 204 8.70 -5.28 -18.18
C GLY A 204 7.53 -5.17 -17.22
N ILE A 205 6.72 -6.23 -17.19
CA ILE A 205 5.58 -6.35 -16.29
C ILE A 205 5.85 -7.53 -15.36
N ALA A 206 5.86 -7.25 -14.06
CA ALA A 206 5.99 -8.25 -13.02
C ALA A 206 4.64 -8.45 -12.33
N VAL A 207 4.26 -9.70 -12.13
CA VAL A 207 3.12 -10.09 -11.30
C VAL A 207 3.63 -10.38 -9.91
N VAL A 208 2.97 -9.80 -8.91
CA VAL A 208 3.28 -9.98 -7.50
C VAL A 208 2.13 -10.74 -6.85
N GLY A 209 2.40 -11.95 -6.36
CA GLY A 209 1.40 -12.81 -5.73
C GLY A 209 1.02 -12.37 -4.31
N GLN A 210 1.97 -11.78 -3.58
CA GLN A 210 1.75 -11.29 -2.21
C GLN A 210 2.19 -9.83 -2.08
N PRO A 211 1.30 -8.87 -2.42
CA PRO A 211 1.63 -7.46 -2.35
C PRO A 211 1.99 -6.96 -0.94
N GLY A 212 1.50 -7.62 0.13
CA GLY A 212 1.83 -7.24 1.52
C GLY A 212 3.29 -7.42 1.94
N GLN A 213 4.11 -8.11 1.13
CA GLN A 213 5.57 -8.20 1.33
C GLN A 213 6.33 -7.04 0.64
N MET A 214 5.62 -6.17 -0.09
CA MET A 214 6.22 -5.03 -0.77
C MET A 214 6.37 -3.85 0.18
N VAL A 215 7.56 -3.26 0.21
CA VAL A 215 7.88 -2.08 1.01
C VAL A 215 7.85 -0.85 0.10
N ARG A 216 7.04 0.15 0.43
CA ARG A 216 7.01 1.43 -0.30
C ARG A 216 8.26 2.24 0.03
N THR A 217 8.99 2.68 -0.99
CA THR A 217 10.23 3.49 -0.83
C THR A 217 10.03 4.98 -1.14
N GLY A 218 8.87 5.37 -1.70
CA GLY A 218 8.56 6.76 -2.10
C GLY A 218 8.14 6.82 -3.57
N ASP A 219 7.58 7.95 -4.03
CA ASP A 219 7.28 8.23 -5.46
C ASP A 219 6.50 7.13 -6.21
N GLY A 220 5.65 6.37 -5.51
CA GLY A 220 4.90 5.25 -6.08
C GLY A 220 5.73 3.97 -6.32
N LEU A 221 7.00 3.98 -5.89
CA LEU A 221 7.92 2.85 -5.97
C LEU A 221 7.73 1.89 -4.79
N PHE A 222 7.66 0.62 -5.15
CA PHE A 222 7.66 -0.51 -4.24
C PHE A 222 8.93 -1.33 -4.45
N LYS A 223 9.61 -1.65 -3.35
CA LYS A 223 10.72 -2.61 -3.31
C LYS A 223 10.24 -3.90 -2.68
N VAL A 224 10.93 -4.98 -3.03
CA VAL A 224 10.68 -6.30 -2.50
C VAL A 224 12.01 -6.85 -2.01
N ASP A 225 12.13 -7.06 -0.71
CA ASP A 225 13.37 -7.58 -0.11
C ASP A 225 13.57 -9.06 -0.44
N ASP A 226 12.49 -9.86 -0.42
CA ASP A 226 12.47 -11.26 -0.82
C ASP A 226 11.47 -11.49 -1.97
N THR A 227 12.01 -11.54 -3.19
CA THR A 227 11.22 -11.74 -4.42
C THR A 227 10.56 -13.11 -4.48
N ALA A 228 11.10 -14.12 -3.80
CA ALA A 228 10.51 -15.46 -3.73
C ALA A 228 9.34 -15.47 -2.75
N ALA A 229 9.48 -14.83 -1.58
CA ALA A 229 8.40 -14.71 -0.60
C ALA A 229 7.21 -13.90 -1.13
N ALA A 230 7.48 -12.78 -1.82
CA ALA A 230 6.43 -11.98 -2.45
C ALA A 230 5.80 -12.64 -3.71
N GLY A 231 6.38 -13.75 -4.19
CA GLY A 231 5.94 -14.46 -5.39
C GLY A 231 6.07 -13.60 -6.65
N VAL A 232 7.13 -12.79 -6.75
CA VAL A 232 7.36 -11.94 -7.91
C VAL A 232 7.81 -12.78 -9.09
N ARG A 233 7.09 -12.65 -10.20
CA ARG A 233 7.41 -13.35 -11.45
C ARG A 233 7.13 -12.46 -12.65
N ALA A 234 7.83 -12.69 -13.75
CA ALA A 234 7.49 -12.04 -15.01
C ALA A 234 6.10 -12.45 -15.49
N LEU A 235 5.44 -11.56 -16.23
CA LEU A 235 4.11 -11.79 -16.79
C LEU A 235 4.09 -13.02 -17.72
N GLY A 236 3.38 -14.07 -17.31
CA GLY A 236 3.20 -15.29 -18.07
C GLY A 236 2.06 -15.20 -19.06
N ASN A 237 2.04 -16.08 -20.08
CA ASN A 237 0.99 -16.11 -21.09
C ASN A 237 -0.39 -16.52 -20.55
N ALA A 238 -0.43 -17.16 -19.38
CA ALA A 238 -1.67 -17.54 -18.70
C ALA A 238 -2.28 -16.41 -17.86
N ASP A 239 -1.53 -15.34 -17.61
CA ASP A 239 -2.01 -14.20 -16.84
C ASP A 239 -2.80 -13.27 -17.73
N ARG A 240 -4.05 -12.99 -17.35
CA ARG A 240 -4.90 -12.04 -18.06
C ARG A 240 -4.53 -10.62 -17.64
N VAL A 241 -3.45 -10.10 -18.22
CA VAL A 241 -3.03 -8.71 -18.06
C VAL A 241 -3.04 -8.02 -19.42
N GLU A 242 -3.81 -6.95 -19.50
CA GLU A 242 -3.95 -6.10 -20.67
C GLU A 242 -3.23 -4.77 -20.40
N VAL A 243 -2.38 -4.34 -21.33
CA VAL A 243 -1.79 -3.01 -21.32
C VAL A 243 -2.63 -2.09 -22.17
N ARG A 244 -3.17 -1.03 -21.58
CA ARG A 244 -3.92 0.01 -22.29
C ARG A 244 -3.07 1.25 -22.41
N GLN A 245 -2.76 1.65 -23.64
CA GLN A 245 -2.08 2.90 -23.94
C GLN A 245 -3.10 4.06 -23.95
N HIS A 246 -2.68 5.28 -23.61
CA HIS A 246 -3.55 6.46 -23.47
C HIS A 246 -4.48 6.36 -22.25
N TYR A 247 -4.08 5.57 -21.25
CA TYR A 247 -4.84 5.44 -20.02
C TYR A 247 -3.89 5.49 -18.84
N LEU A 248 -4.36 6.03 -17.73
CA LEU A 248 -3.68 6.00 -16.43
C LEU A 248 -4.61 5.42 -15.38
N GLU A 249 -4.05 4.62 -14.48
CA GLU A 249 -4.74 4.21 -13.26
C GLU A 249 -4.73 5.38 -12.27
N GLN A 250 -5.90 5.85 -11.84
CA GLN A 250 -6.01 6.84 -10.78
C GLN A 250 -5.75 6.20 -9.40
N SER A 251 -5.46 7.06 -8.42
CA SER A 251 -5.42 6.65 -7.02
C SER A 251 -6.74 6.00 -6.61
N ASN A 252 -6.68 4.94 -5.81
CA ASN A 252 -7.87 4.33 -5.22
C ASN A 252 -8.32 5.02 -3.91
N VAL A 253 -7.78 6.21 -3.61
CA VAL A 253 -8.15 7.02 -2.45
C VAL A 253 -9.49 7.71 -2.68
N ASP A 254 -10.44 7.51 -1.76
CA ASP A 254 -11.65 8.33 -1.67
C ASP A 254 -11.38 9.57 -0.82
N SER A 255 -11.40 10.76 -1.45
CA SER A 255 -11.19 12.04 -0.74
C SER A 255 -12.25 12.32 0.31
N SER A 256 -13.50 11.92 0.06
CA SER A 256 -14.60 12.20 0.98
C SER A 256 -14.45 11.36 2.24
N ALA A 257 -14.12 10.08 2.09
CA ALA A 257 -13.83 9.20 3.21
C ALA A 257 -12.58 9.65 3.97
N ALA A 258 -11.48 9.95 3.27
CA ALA A 258 -10.22 10.36 3.88
C ALA A 258 -10.35 11.64 4.72
N VAL A 259 -11.14 12.63 4.28
CA VAL A 259 -11.39 13.85 5.06
C VAL A 259 -12.23 13.57 6.31
N VAL A 260 -13.19 12.64 6.24
CA VAL A 260 -13.98 12.22 7.40
C VAL A 260 -13.09 11.49 8.41
N ASP A 261 -12.23 10.60 7.94
CA ASP A 261 -11.29 9.85 8.77
C ASP A 261 -10.26 10.78 9.43
N MET A 262 -9.69 11.72 8.66
CA MET A 262 -8.79 12.76 9.16
C MET A 262 -9.43 13.59 10.29
N ASN A 263 -10.68 14.05 10.09
CA ASN A 263 -11.42 14.79 11.12
C ASN A 263 -11.74 13.94 12.35
N THR A 264 -12.01 12.65 12.14
CA THR A 264 -12.27 11.69 13.23
C THR A 264 -11.01 11.48 14.06
N ALA A 265 -9.85 11.32 13.42
CA ALA A 265 -8.54 11.23 14.08
C ALA A 265 -8.23 12.52 14.87
N LEU A 266 -8.47 13.70 14.30
CA LEU A 266 -8.28 14.99 14.99
C LEU A 266 -9.17 15.11 16.23
N ARG A 267 -10.46 14.78 16.11
CA ARG A 267 -11.38 14.79 17.27
C ARG A 267 -10.96 13.79 18.35
N ALA A 268 -10.48 12.62 17.96
CA ALA A 268 -9.95 11.62 18.90
C ALA A 268 -8.67 12.10 19.58
N TYR A 269 -7.80 12.81 18.86
CA TYR A 269 -6.61 13.47 19.40
C TYR A 269 -6.99 14.56 20.42
N GLU A 270 -7.93 15.44 20.10
CA GLU A 270 -8.45 16.47 21.01
C GLU A 270 -9.09 15.87 22.27
N ALA A 271 -9.82 14.75 22.12
CA ALA A 271 -10.40 14.03 23.25
C ALA A 271 -9.30 13.49 24.18
N ASN A 272 -8.25 12.88 23.64
CA ASN A 272 -7.11 12.42 24.44
C ASN A 272 -6.37 13.59 25.10
N GLN A 273 -6.21 14.73 24.41
CA GLN A 273 -5.61 15.94 24.97
C GLN A 273 -6.40 16.47 26.18
N LYS A 274 -7.74 16.48 26.10
CA LYS A 274 -8.62 16.86 27.23
C LYS A 274 -8.44 15.93 28.43
N VAL A 275 -8.24 14.63 28.20
CA VAL A 275 -7.94 13.66 29.26
C VAL A 275 -6.62 14.00 29.94
N VAL A 276 -5.57 14.34 29.19
CA VAL A 276 -4.29 14.78 29.75
C VAL A 276 -4.45 16.05 30.59
N GLN A 277 -5.17 17.06 30.09
CA GLN A 277 -5.45 18.30 30.83
C GLN A 277 -6.25 18.04 32.11
N PHE A 278 -7.20 17.09 32.09
CA PHE A 278 -7.96 16.70 33.27
C PHE A 278 -7.07 16.05 34.33
N TYR A 279 -6.14 15.17 33.91
CA TYR A 279 -5.15 14.58 34.81
C TYR A 279 -4.23 15.65 35.41
N ASP A 280 -3.76 16.60 34.61
CA ASP A 280 -2.91 17.71 35.05
C ASP A 280 -3.63 18.58 36.10
N LYS A 281 -4.86 19.01 35.83
CA LYS A 281 -5.70 19.75 36.80
C LYS A 281 -5.96 18.95 38.07
N SER A 282 -6.14 17.64 37.97
CA SER A 282 -6.35 16.77 39.14
C SER A 282 -5.09 16.67 40.01
N LEU A 283 -3.91 16.62 39.38
CA LEU A 283 -2.62 16.64 40.08
C LEU A 283 -2.37 18.00 40.74
N ASP A 284 -2.63 19.09 40.03
CA ASP A 284 -2.48 20.45 40.58
C ASP A 284 -3.34 20.65 41.83
N LYS A 285 -4.60 20.22 41.79
CA LYS A 285 -5.47 20.22 42.97
C LYS A 285 -4.96 19.32 44.09
N ALA A 286 -4.50 18.11 43.78
CA ALA A 286 -3.98 17.19 44.79
C ALA A 286 -2.74 17.75 45.50
N VAL A 287 -1.85 18.44 44.78
CA VAL A 287 -0.64 19.05 45.35
C VAL A 287 -0.98 20.29 46.18
N ASN A 288 -1.81 21.20 45.65
CA ASN A 288 -2.06 22.50 46.26
C ASN A 288 -3.15 22.50 47.34
N GLU A 289 -4.16 21.64 47.23
CA GLU A 289 -5.32 21.63 48.15
C GLU A 289 -5.18 20.59 49.26
N VAL A 290 -4.51 19.46 49.04
CA VAL A 290 -4.35 18.39 50.05
C VAL A 290 -3.14 18.61 50.96
N GLY A 291 -2.10 19.31 50.48
CA GLY A 291 -0.91 19.65 51.27
C GLY A 291 -1.06 20.88 52.18
N LYS A 292 -2.23 21.52 52.19
CA LYS A 292 -2.49 22.73 52.95
C LYS A 292 -2.95 22.37 54.37
N VAL A 293 -1.98 22.21 55.29
CA VAL A 293 -2.22 22.24 56.75
C VAL A 293 -1.96 23.64 57.25
#